data_AF-A0A3P1V6D0-F1
#
_entry.id   AF-A0A3P1V6D0-F1
#
_cell.length_a   1.000
_cell.length_b   1.000
_cell.length_c   1.000
_cell.angle_alpha   90.00
_cell.angle_beta   90.00
_cell.angle_gamma   90.00
#
_symmetry.space_group_name_H-M   'P 1'
#
loop_
_entity.id
_entity.type
_entity.pdbx_description
1 polymer ?
#
loop_
_entity_poly.entity_id
_entity_poly.type
_entity_poly.pdbx_seq_one_letter_code
_entity_poly.pdbx_strand_id
1 'polypeptide(L)'
;MTTSTTASKPPMPVPARHRRPGALRLMTAAVCLTTALALSACGPLGGASGSSTPSPGGNAVAKRTDKGTPAPSASAPASSGTGVRTKDPKDPEKTQAAGPSPSPTTSPTWSAPSIKFYNEDTSIWYQDDGVVNLDAIDSSGNLEGYRTNSGQCIGYVSREASERVWSLRGDDAMLSSVLIKREQDVFSDYSAQGVVGADYVRDDGGTMPGYELAFTTNMKYDDGSTEAMEGYRFARTVGDSGFQFEVMLLCRAGHNLTVDQWHTVLAGLRLEGIDAKEM
;
A
#
# COMPACT_ATOMS: atom_id res chain seq x y z
N MET A 1 71.57 -48.84 23.21
CA MET A 1 71.01 -47.60 22.63
C MET A 1 69.50 -47.70 22.82
N THR A 2 68.76 -46.91 23.59
CA THR A 2 68.94 -45.57 24.16
C THR A 2 68.02 -45.48 25.39
N THR A 3 68.27 -44.52 26.26
CA THR A 3 67.90 -44.40 27.68
C THR A 3 66.44 -44.01 27.98
N SER A 4 65.95 -44.52 29.14
CA SER A 4 64.80 -44.03 29.92
C SER A 4 64.90 -42.54 30.29
N THR A 5 63.77 -41.88 30.59
CA THR A 5 63.54 -41.09 31.82
C THR A 5 62.11 -40.50 31.82
N THR A 6 61.32 -40.90 32.81
CA THR A 6 60.09 -40.23 33.28
C THR A 6 60.48 -39.10 34.24
N ALA A 7 59.91 -37.89 34.10
CA ALA A 7 60.05 -36.82 35.08
C ALA A 7 58.74 -36.03 35.24
N SER A 8 58.49 -35.59 36.46
CA SER A 8 57.23 -35.06 37.01
C SER A 8 57.38 -33.58 37.43
N LYS A 9 56.22 -32.87 37.58
CA LYS A 9 55.95 -31.56 38.24
C LYS A 9 56.34 -30.25 37.50
N PRO A 10 55.80 -29.03 37.85
CA PRO A 10 54.93 -28.60 38.97
C PRO A 10 53.70 -27.70 38.58
N PRO A 11 52.94 -27.04 39.50
CA PRO A 11 51.55 -26.62 39.31
C PRO A 11 51.32 -25.16 38.83
N MET A 12 50.04 -24.84 38.58
CA MET A 12 49.46 -23.58 38.09
C MET A 12 49.81 -22.29 38.88
N PRO A 13 49.71 -21.12 38.21
CA PRO A 13 49.34 -19.85 38.84
C PRO A 13 47.93 -19.37 38.42
N VAL A 14 47.20 -18.77 39.38
CA VAL A 14 45.91 -18.05 39.22
C VAL A 14 46.17 -16.51 39.17
N PRO A 15 45.16 -15.64 39.00
CA PRO A 15 45.03 -14.72 37.86
C PRO A 15 45.50 -13.27 38.16
N ALA A 16 45.83 -12.50 37.12
CA ALA A 16 46.06 -11.06 37.24
C ALA A 16 44.82 -10.26 36.80
N ARG A 17 44.17 -9.60 37.77
CA ARG A 17 43.18 -8.53 37.55
C ARG A 17 43.87 -7.30 36.97
N HIS A 18 43.43 -6.82 35.80
CA HIS A 18 43.73 -5.45 35.38
C HIS A 18 42.59 -4.49 35.77
N ARG A 19 42.94 -3.58 36.68
CA ARG A 19 42.14 -2.41 37.08
C ARG A 19 42.12 -1.39 35.94
N ARG A 20 40.93 -0.85 35.66
CA ARG A 20 40.75 0.47 35.04
C ARG A 20 41.29 1.57 35.98
N PRO A 21 41.77 2.68 35.41
CA PRO A 21 41.38 3.99 35.90
C PRO A 21 40.71 4.80 34.78
N GLY A 22 39.60 5.45 35.12
CA GLY A 22 38.94 6.41 34.25
C GLY A 22 39.67 7.76 34.24
N ALA A 23 39.37 8.56 33.22
CA ALA A 23 39.58 10.00 33.26
C ALA A 23 38.45 10.68 32.48
N LEU A 24 37.59 11.37 33.24
CA LEU A 24 36.69 12.42 32.78
C LEU A 24 37.53 13.60 32.26
N ARG A 25 37.13 14.25 31.16
CA ARG A 25 37.44 15.66 30.91
C ARG A 25 36.36 16.29 30.03
N LEU A 26 35.53 17.11 30.66
CA LEU A 26 34.81 18.21 30.02
C LEU A 26 35.83 19.23 29.46
N MET A 27 35.51 19.89 28.35
CA MET A 27 35.58 21.35 28.22
C MET A 27 34.77 21.84 27.01
N THR A 28 33.96 22.85 27.31
CA THR A 28 33.19 23.80 26.51
C THR A 28 33.88 24.42 25.29
N ALA A 29 33.11 24.80 24.26
CA ALA A 29 32.90 26.21 23.87
C ALA A 29 31.98 26.34 22.63
N ALA A 30 31.05 27.29 22.74
CA ALA A 30 30.15 27.79 21.70
C ALA A 30 30.90 28.49 20.56
N VAL A 31 30.23 28.63 19.40
CA VAL A 31 30.27 29.79 18.47
C VAL A 31 29.56 29.40 17.16
N CYS A 32 28.44 30.05 16.81
CA CYS A 32 28.39 31.05 15.74
C CYS A 32 26.94 31.54 15.47
N LEU A 33 26.84 32.85 15.27
CA LEU A 33 25.66 33.66 15.07
C LEU A 33 25.46 33.86 13.56
N THR A 34 24.27 33.62 13.01
CA THR A 34 23.87 34.20 11.72
C THR A 34 22.41 34.62 11.75
N THR A 35 22.21 35.93 11.64
CA THR A 35 20.94 36.63 11.52
C THR A 35 20.41 36.68 10.10
N ALA A 36 19.08 36.77 10.02
CA ALA A 36 18.24 37.42 9.03
C ALA A 36 17.89 36.67 7.73
N LEU A 37 16.58 36.45 7.53
CA LEU A 37 15.79 37.14 6.52
C LEU A 37 14.28 36.95 6.79
N ALA A 38 13.59 38.07 6.98
CA ALA A 38 12.14 38.14 7.03
C ALA A 38 11.57 37.98 5.62
N LEU A 39 10.41 37.32 5.48
CA LEU A 39 9.43 37.62 4.43
C LEU A 39 8.03 37.15 4.84
N SER A 40 7.12 38.14 4.84
CA SER A 40 5.75 38.03 4.34
C SER A 40 4.76 37.17 5.12
N ALA A 41 4.16 37.78 6.14
CA ALA A 41 2.78 37.49 6.50
C ALA A 41 1.85 37.96 5.38
N CYS A 42 1.21 37.01 4.70
CA CYS A 42 0.01 37.24 3.91
C CYS A 42 -1.01 36.20 4.39
N GLY A 43 -2.01 36.66 5.14
CA GLY A 43 -3.17 35.83 5.45
C GLY A 43 -4.08 35.70 4.22
N PRO A 44 -4.92 34.66 4.20
CA PRO A 44 -6.35 34.88 3.98
C PRO A 44 -7.13 34.27 5.15
N LEU A 45 -7.98 35.06 5.82
CA LEU A 45 -9.40 35.21 5.50
C LEU A 45 -10.11 33.86 5.43
N GLY A 46 -10.91 33.61 6.47
CA GLY A 46 -11.82 32.50 6.56
C GLY A 46 -12.74 32.42 5.34
N GLY A 47 -12.89 31.19 4.87
CA GLY A 47 -13.87 30.75 3.90
C GLY A 47 -14.07 29.27 4.15
N ALA A 48 -14.83 28.95 5.19
CA ALA A 48 -15.30 27.62 5.45
C ALA A 48 -16.10 27.14 4.22
N SER A 49 -15.55 26.14 3.55
CA SER A 49 -16.31 25.19 2.74
C SER A 49 -15.51 23.90 2.78
N GLY A 50 -15.58 23.25 3.95
CA GLY A 50 -15.23 21.85 4.09
C GLY A 50 -16.18 21.05 3.20
N SER A 51 -15.79 20.87 1.95
CA SER A 51 -16.20 19.71 1.16
C SER A 51 -15.42 18.53 1.74
N SER A 52 -15.86 18.05 2.90
CA SER A 52 -15.59 16.68 3.33
C SER A 52 -16.42 15.77 2.42
N THR A 53 -15.97 15.64 1.17
CA THR A 53 -16.37 14.52 0.34
C THR A 53 -15.42 13.40 0.76
N PRO A 54 -15.85 12.40 1.53
CA PRO A 54 -14.98 11.29 1.87
C PRO A 54 -14.44 10.69 0.57
N SER A 55 -13.11 10.58 0.48
CA SER A 55 -12.49 9.67 -0.46
C SER A 55 -12.58 8.29 0.18
N PRO A 56 -12.89 7.23 -0.58
CA PRO A 56 -12.62 5.88 -0.12
C PRO A 56 -11.10 5.80 0.14
N GLY A 57 -10.70 5.13 1.22
CA GLY A 57 -9.32 5.17 1.71
C GLY A 57 -9.18 5.86 3.07
N GLY A 58 -10.12 5.64 3.99
CA GLY A 58 -9.81 5.81 5.42
C GLY A 58 -8.58 4.98 5.80
N ASN A 59 -8.01 5.20 6.99
CA ASN A 59 -6.79 4.51 7.43
C ASN A 59 -6.89 2.99 7.23
N ALA A 60 -6.28 2.50 6.15
CA ALA A 60 -6.46 1.14 5.66
C ALA A 60 -5.71 0.10 6.53
N VAL A 61 -4.72 0.55 7.30
CA VAL A 61 -4.01 -0.31 8.25
C VAL A 61 -4.81 -0.43 9.56
N ALA A 62 -5.01 -1.66 10.04
CA ALA A 62 -5.65 -1.94 11.32
C ALA A 62 -4.82 -1.35 12.45
N LYS A 63 -5.51 -0.81 13.43
CA LYS A 63 -4.92 -0.40 14.69
C LYS A 63 -4.59 -1.67 15.49
N ARG A 64 -3.39 -1.75 16.08
CA ARG A 64 -2.92 -2.93 16.84
C ARG A 64 -4.00 -3.39 17.83
N THR A 65 -4.46 -4.64 17.68
CA THR A 65 -5.11 -5.39 18.75
C THR A 65 -4.12 -6.41 19.28
N ASP A 66 -3.76 -6.28 20.56
CA ASP A 66 -2.90 -7.25 21.24
C ASP A 66 -3.60 -8.62 21.31
N LYS A 67 -2.96 -9.62 20.67
CA LYS A 67 -3.19 -11.07 20.79
C LYS A 67 -4.52 -11.66 20.31
N GLY A 68 -4.40 -12.55 19.31
CA GLY A 68 -5.30 -13.69 19.13
C GLY A 68 -5.00 -14.43 17.83
N THR A 69 -4.38 -15.61 17.95
CA THR A 69 -4.14 -16.64 16.92
C THR A 69 -5.08 -16.63 15.71
N PRO A 70 -4.59 -16.70 14.45
CA PRO A 70 -5.47 -16.87 13.30
C PRO A 70 -6.06 -18.29 13.31
N ALA A 71 -7.38 -18.39 13.38
CA ALA A 71 -8.09 -19.61 13.01
C ALA A 71 -8.12 -19.69 11.47
N PRO A 72 -7.82 -20.85 10.85
CA PRO A 72 -7.96 -20.99 9.41
C PRO A 72 -9.46 -21.15 9.12
N SER A 73 -10.04 -20.26 8.32
CA SER A 73 -11.32 -20.56 7.67
C SER A 73 -11.09 -20.70 6.19
N ALA A 74 -11.20 -21.96 5.76
CA ALA A 74 -11.10 -22.39 4.38
C ALA A 74 -12.32 -21.96 3.55
N SER A 75 -12.02 -21.76 2.26
CA SER A 75 -12.86 -22.01 1.09
C SER A 75 -14.03 -21.04 0.79
N ALA A 76 -13.93 -20.52 -0.43
CA ALA A 76 -15.00 -19.94 -1.25
C ALA A 76 -16.28 -20.79 -1.31
N PRO A 77 -17.36 -20.21 -1.82
CA PRO A 77 -17.70 -20.62 -3.18
C PRO A 77 -17.97 -19.46 -4.15
N ALA A 78 -17.56 -19.71 -5.39
CA ALA A 78 -18.04 -19.02 -6.57
C ALA A 78 -19.57 -19.15 -6.69
N SER A 79 -20.24 -18.08 -7.12
CA SER A 79 -21.58 -18.19 -7.68
C SER A 79 -21.59 -17.71 -9.12
N SER A 80 -21.62 -18.68 -10.03
CA SER A 80 -22.11 -18.57 -11.39
C SER A 80 -23.62 -18.76 -11.35
N GLY A 81 -24.36 -17.87 -12.03
CA GLY A 81 -25.83 -17.94 -12.10
C GLY A 81 -26.35 -17.36 -13.40
N THR A 82 -26.34 -18.16 -14.46
CA THR A 82 -27.06 -17.93 -15.71
C THR A 82 -28.51 -18.45 -15.56
N GLY A 83 -29.53 -17.73 -16.05
CA GLY A 83 -30.79 -18.35 -16.49
C GLY A 83 -32.14 -17.73 -16.08
N VAL A 84 -32.62 -16.77 -16.88
CA VAL A 84 -33.97 -16.68 -17.53
C VAL A 84 -35.27 -16.95 -16.73
N ARG A 85 -36.21 -15.98 -16.74
CA ARG A 85 -37.62 -16.18 -17.21
C ARG A 85 -38.45 -14.88 -17.36
N THR A 86 -38.79 -14.59 -18.62
CA THR A 86 -40.10 -14.22 -19.22
C THR A 86 -41.14 -13.37 -18.48
N LYS A 87 -41.55 -12.26 -19.12
CA LYS A 87 -42.97 -11.90 -19.32
C LYS A 87 -43.17 -10.81 -20.39
N ASP A 88 -43.63 -11.21 -21.56
CA ASP A 88 -44.59 -10.48 -22.40
C ASP A 88 -46.02 -10.82 -21.91
N PRO A 89 -47.13 -10.10 -22.24
CA PRO A 89 -47.40 -9.47 -23.57
C PRO A 89 -48.30 -8.20 -23.63
N LYS A 90 -48.23 -7.44 -24.75
CA LYS A 90 -49.29 -7.19 -25.77
C LYS A 90 -49.20 -5.84 -26.51
N ASP A 91 -49.30 -5.97 -27.84
CA ASP A 91 -49.41 -5.03 -28.97
C ASP A 91 -50.59 -4.02 -28.95
N PRO A 92 -50.86 -3.26 -30.04
CA PRO A 92 -50.03 -2.30 -30.79
C PRO A 92 -50.76 -0.96 -30.99
N GLU A 93 -50.05 0.16 -31.21
CA GLU A 93 -50.66 1.25 -32.00
C GLU A 93 -49.61 2.05 -32.80
N LYS A 94 -49.94 2.20 -34.08
CA LYS A 94 -49.21 2.85 -35.15
C LYS A 94 -49.52 4.35 -35.10
N THR A 95 -48.56 5.25 -35.34
CA THR A 95 -48.69 6.41 -36.26
C THR A 95 -47.46 7.34 -36.28
N GLN A 96 -47.06 7.61 -37.53
CA GLN A 96 -46.32 8.76 -38.12
C GLN A 96 -44.87 9.10 -37.76
N ALA A 97 -44.07 9.05 -38.83
CA ALA A 97 -42.76 9.65 -39.00
C ALA A 97 -42.80 11.17 -38.94
N ALA A 98 -41.82 11.76 -38.24
CA ALA A 98 -41.43 13.15 -38.34
C ALA A 98 -39.89 13.24 -38.31
N GLY A 99 -39.28 13.65 -39.43
CA GLY A 99 -37.96 14.27 -39.62
C GLY A 99 -36.68 13.63 -39.03
N PRO A 100 -35.52 13.66 -39.72
CA PRO A 100 -34.25 13.32 -39.10
C PRO A 100 -33.85 14.44 -38.14
N SER A 101 -34.33 14.37 -36.89
CA SER A 101 -33.75 15.11 -35.78
C SER A 101 -32.38 14.48 -35.47
N PRO A 102 -31.30 15.26 -35.28
CA PRO A 102 -30.03 14.68 -34.85
C PRO A 102 -30.27 13.96 -33.52
N SER A 103 -30.09 12.63 -33.51
CA SER A 103 -30.21 11.84 -32.30
C SER A 103 -29.32 12.47 -31.22
N PRO A 104 -29.79 12.62 -29.97
CA PRO A 104 -28.91 13.00 -28.88
C PRO A 104 -27.81 11.94 -28.81
N THR A 105 -26.56 12.35 -28.99
CA THR A 105 -25.40 11.50 -28.72
C THR A 105 -25.52 11.08 -27.27
N THR A 106 -25.94 9.83 -27.03
CA THR A 106 -26.01 9.27 -25.67
C THR A 106 -24.62 9.34 -25.08
N SER A 107 -24.49 10.10 -23.98
CA SER A 107 -23.25 10.12 -23.21
C SER A 107 -22.88 8.68 -22.82
N PRO A 108 -21.59 8.32 -22.86
CA PRO A 108 -21.16 7.00 -22.42
C PRO A 108 -21.65 6.79 -20.98
N THR A 109 -22.36 5.68 -20.75
CA THR A 109 -22.77 5.26 -19.41
C THR A 109 -21.72 4.29 -18.92
N TRP A 110 -21.04 4.62 -17.83
CA TRP A 110 -20.03 3.74 -17.25
C TRP A 110 -20.66 2.45 -16.73
N SER A 111 -19.90 1.36 -16.82
CA SER A 111 -20.28 0.07 -16.24
C SER A 111 -19.09 -0.48 -15.48
N ALA A 112 -19.33 -0.97 -14.26
CA ALA A 112 -18.28 -1.48 -13.41
C ALA A 112 -17.55 -2.66 -14.07
N PRO A 113 -16.21 -2.65 -14.15
CA PRO A 113 -15.45 -3.78 -14.66
C PRO A 113 -15.56 -4.98 -13.70
N SER A 114 -15.64 -6.18 -14.26
CA SER A 114 -15.70 -7.44 -13.49
C SER A 114 -14.29 -7.97 -13.23
N ILE A 115 -13.60 -7.35 -12.28
CA ILE A 115 -12.20 -7.67 -11.99
C ILE A 115 -12.11 -8.79 -10.95
N LYS A 116 -11.25 -9.79 -11.20
CA LYS A 116 -10.82 -10.75 -10.19
C LYS A 116 -9.38 -10.50 -9.81
N PHE A 117 -9.01 -10.93 -8.62
CA PHE A 117 -7.67 -10.74 -8.08
C PHE A 117 -7.16 -12.04 -7.46
N TYR A 118 -5.87 -12.26 -7.59
CA TYR A 118 -5.17 -13.42 -7.07
C TYR A 118 -3.83 -12.99 -6.48
N ASN A 119 -3.49 -13.55 -5.32
CA ASN A 119 -2.13 -13.59 -4.78
C ASN A 119 -1.57 -15.00 -5.03
N GLU A 120 -0.78 -15.16 -6.08
CA GLU A 120 -0.31 -16.44 -6.58
C GLU A 120 1.06 -16.84 -6.01
N ASP A 121 1.83 -15.87 -5.50
CA ASP A 121 3.11 -16.11 -4.83
C ASP A 121 3.02 -15.70 -3.35
N THR A 122 2.97 -16.70 -2.47
CA THR A 122 2.94 -16.51 -1.01
C THR A 122 4.29 -16.71 -0.35
N SER A 123 5.39 -16.72 -1.11
CA SER A 123 6.75 -16.97 -0.60
C SER A 123 7.25 -15.86 0.32
N ILE A 124 6.80 -14.63 0.11
CA ILE A 124 7.18 -13.46 0.92
C ILE A 124 6.10 -13.11 1.95
N TRP A 125 4.84 -13.17 1.55
CA TRP A 125 3.71 -12.75 2.39
C TRP A 125 2.48 -13.64 2.22
N TYR A 126 1.57 -13.59 3.19
CA TYR A 126 0.31 -14.31 3.18
C TYR A 126 -0.82 -13.38 3.60
N GLN A 127 -2.05 -13.70 3.18
CA GLN A 127 -3.23 -12.91 3.54
C GLN A 127 -3.51 -13.00 5.04
N ASP A 128 -3.60 -11.85 5.68
CA ASP A 128 -3.91 -11.65 7.09
C ASP A 128 -4.75 -10.38 7.23
N ASP A 129 -6.07 -10.50 7.06
CA ASP A 129 -6.98 -9.35 7.13
C ASP A 129 -7.04 -8.71 8.53
N GLY A 130 -6.46 -9.34 9.55
CA GLY A 130 -6.32 -8.76 10.89
C GLY A 130 -5.37 -7.56 10.95
N VAL A 131 -4.64 -7.26 9.87
CA VAL A 131 -3.72 -6.10 9.78
C VAL A 131 -4.32 -4.89 9.07
N VAL A 132 -5.56 -4.99 8.58
CA VAL A 132 -6.25 -3.91 7.87
C VAL A 132 -7.56 -3.52 8.54
N ASN A 133 -7.93 -2.25 8.42
CA ASN A 133 -9.23 -1.76 8.85
C ASN A 133 -10.24 -1.98 7.73
N LEU A 134 -10.96 -3.10 7.76
CA LEU A 134 -11.96 -3.41 6.74
C LEU A 134 -13.13 -2.40 6.70
N ASP A 135 -13.37 -1.67 7.78
CA ASP A 135 -14.37 -0.59 7.83
C ASP A 135 -13.93 0.68 7.07
N ALA A 136 -12.68 0.74 6.59
CA ALA A 136 -12.15 1.87 5.84
C ALA A 136 -12.60 1.94 4.36
N ILE A 137 -13.32 0.91 3.89
CA ILE A 137 -13.76 0.76 2.50
C ILE A 137 -15.27 1.06 2.40
N ASP A 138 -15.67 1.70 1.30
CA ASP A 138 -17.07 1.74 0.89
C ASP A 138 -17.46 0.51 0.06
N SER A 139 -18.71 0.46 -0.42
CA SER A 139 -19.22 -0.66 -1.22
C SER A 139 -18.54 -0.87 -2.58
N SER A 140 -17.69 0.07 -3.01
CA SER A 140 -17.05 0.06 -4.35
C SER A 140 -15.57 -0.33 -4.30
N GLY A 141 -15.01 -0.45 -3.09
CA GLY A 141 -13.64 -0.87 -2.87
C GLY A 141 -13.51 -2.29 -2.33
N ASN A 142 -12.30 -2.82 -2.37
CA ASN A 142 -11.89 -4.05 -1.70
C ASN A 142 -10.51 -3.83 -1.09
N LEU A 143 -10.30 -4.30 0.15
CA LEU A 143 -9.06 -4.17 0.89
C LEU A 143 -8.76 -5.54 1.49
N GLU A 144 -7.59 -6.07 1.17
CA GLU A 144 -7.09 -7.31 1.74
C GLU A 144 -5.81 -7.01 2.50
N GLY A 145 -5.69 -7.56 3.70
CA GLY A 145 -4.52 -7.41 4.55
C GLY A 145 -3.50 -8.50 4.31
N TYR A 146 -2.23 -8.18 4.48
CA TYR A 146 -1.13 -9.11 4.28
C TYR A 146 -0.07 -8.98 5.37
N ARG A 147 0.55 -10.10 5.73
CA ARG A 147 1.71 -10.14 6.62
C ARG A 147 2.86 -10.89 5.96
N THR A 148 4.08 -10.40 6.13
CA THR A 148 5.25 -11.15 5.68
C THR A 148 5.47 -12.41 6.51
N ASN A 149 6.05 -13.44 5.90
CA ASN A 149 6.37 -14.71 6.58
C ASN A 149 7.35 -14.52 7.77
N SER A 150 8.13 -13.44 7.76
CA SER A 150 9.02 -13.05 8.88
C SER A 150 8.29 -12.36 10.04
N GLY A 151 7.04 -11.93 9.83
CA GLY A 151 6.25 -11.14 10.78
C GLY A 151 6.74 -9.71 11.00
N GLN A 152 7.74 -9.24 10.27
CA GLN A 152 8.32 -7.91 10.44
C GLN A 152 7.59 -6.81 9.65
N CYS A 153 6.77 -7.20 8.68
CA CYS A 153 6.02 -6.28 7.86
C CYS A 153 4.55 -6.68 7.79
N ILE A 154 3.72 -5.66 7.65
CA ILE A 154 2.31 -5.75 7.28
C ILE A 154 2.10 -4.99 5.97
N GLY A 155 1.02 -5.27 5.27
CA GLY A 155 0.69 -4.58 4.04
C GLY A 155 -0.76 -4.77 3.68
N TYR A 156 -1.15 -4.16 2.57
CA TYR A 156 -2.46 -4.36 2.00
C TYR A 156 -2.44 -4.29 0.48
N VAL A 157 -3.51 -4.81 -0.11
CA VAL A 157 -3.91 -4.55 -1.49
C VAL A 157 -5.27 -3.89 -1.49
N SER A 158 -5.38 -2.71 -2.09
CA SER A 158 -6.63 -1.98 -2.30
C SER A 158 -7.01 -1.98 -3.77
N ARG A 159 -8.28 -2.24 -4.06
CA ARG A 159 -8.87 -2.21 -5.41
C ARG A 159 -10.16 -1.41 -5.36
N GLU A 160 -10.30 -0.38 -6.17
CA GLU A 160 -11.55 0.38 -6.31
C GLU A 160 -11.99 0.39 -7.76
N ALA A 161 -13.25 0.04 -8.01
CA ALA A 161 -13.88 0.16 -9.32
C ALA A 161 -15.13 1.02 -9.19
N SER A 162 -15.08 2.27 -9.66
CA SER A 162 -16.16 3.23 -9.44
C SER A 162 -16.34 4.23 -10.58
N GLU A 163 -17.58 4.67 -10.79
CA GLU A 163 -17.91 5.75 -11.73
C GLU A 163 -17.22 7.06 -11.35
N ARG A 164 -16.93 7.22 -10.05
CA ARG A 164 -16.16 8.34 -9.52
C ARG A 164 -14.75 8.36 -10.11
N VAL A 165 -14.04 7.23 -10.11
CA VAL A 165 -12.70 7.12 -10.73
C VAL A 165 -12.80 7.36 -12.23
N TRP A 166 -13.78 6.77 -12.90
CA TRP A 166 -14.00 6.97 -14.35
C TRP A 166 -14.27 8.43 -14.72
N SER A 167 -14.92 9.17 -13.82
CA SER A 167 -15.23 10.59 -14.01
C SER A 167 -14.05 11.53 -13.73
N LEU A 168 -12.93 11.02 -13.21
CA LEU A 168 -11.73 11.83 -12.98
C LEU A 168 -11.19 12.36 -14.32
N ARG A 169 -10.60 13.56 -14.27
CA ARG A 169 -9.96 14.17 -15.43
C ARG A 169 -8.46 13.97 -15.33
N GLY A 170 -7.83 13.56 -16.42
CA GLY A 170 -6.40 13.27 -16.50
C GLY A 170 -6.13 12.00 -17.29
N ASP A 171 -4.88 11.83 -17.68
CA ASP A 171 -4.39 10.55 -18.17
C ASP A 171 -4.02 9.62 -17.02
N ASP A 172 -3.81 8.36 -17.37
CA ASP A 172 -3.49 7.27 -16.47
C ASP A 172 -2.19 7.52 -15.69
N ALA A 173 -1.14 8.04 -16.36
CA ALA A 173 0.09 8.46 -15.72
C ALA A 173 -0.15 9.55 -14.64
N MET A 174 -0.87 10.63 -14.97
CA MET A 174 -1.15 11.71 -14.02
C MET A 174 -1.92 11.19 -12.82
N LEU A 175 -3.01 10.44 -13.04
CA LEU A 175 -3.84 9.93 -11.96
C LEU A 175 -3.09 8.93 -11.07
N SER A 176 -2.28 8.04 -11.67
CA SER A 176 -1.42 7.11 -10.92
C SER A 176 -0.36 7.85 -10.09
N SER A 177 0.20 8.94 -10.63
CA SER A 177 1.21 9.76 -9.93
C SER A 177 0.63 10.53 -8.73
N VAL A 178 -0.66 10.88 -8.79
CA VAL A 178 -1.37 11.49 -7.65
C VAL A 178 -1.71 10.42 -6.62
N LEU A 179 -2.19 9.26 -7.07
CA LEU A 179 -2.57 8.15 -6.18
C LEU A 179 -1.38 7.69 -5.33
N ILE A 180 -0.21 7.46 -5.94
CA ILE A 180 0.96 6.96 -5.21
C ILE A 180 1.50 7.95 -4.14
N LYS A 181 1.24 9.24 -4.32
CA LYS A 181 1.68 10.30 -3.39
C LYS A 181 0.67 10.56 -2.27
N ARG A 182 -0.49 9.90 -2.28
CA ARG A 182 -1.54 10.10 -1.27
C ARG A 182 -1.06 9.65 0.10
N GLU A 183 -0.85 10.59 1.01
CA GLU A 183 -0.49 10.28 2.39
C GLU A 183 -1.66 9.68 3.18
N GLN A 184 -1.35 8.91 4.24
CA GLN A 184 -2.32 8.31 5.14
C GLN A 184 -2.39 9.14 6.43
N ASP A 185 -3.56 9.34 7.02
CA ASP A 185 -3.71 10.19 8.22
C ASP A 185 -2.99 9.62 9.45
N VAL A 186 -2.79 8.30 9.49
CA VAL A 186 -2.00 7.59 10.53
C VAL A 186 -0.49 7.81 10.39
N PHE A 187 -0.02 8.42 9.31
CA PHE A 187 1.40 8.68 9.09
C PHE A 187 1.79 10.07 9.59
N SER A 188 3.01 10.18 10.10
CA SER A 188 3.69 11.44 10.33
C SER A 188 5.15 11.35 9.92
N ASP A 189 5.79 12.49 9.71
CA ASP A 189 7.18 12.56 9.25
C ASP A 189 7.43 11.72 7.98
N TYR A 190 6.45 11.72 7.07
CA TYR A 190 6.51 10.94 5.84
C TYR A 190 7.60 11.48 4.92
N SER A 191 8.48 10.59 4.46
CA SER A 191 9.53 10.91 3.50
C SER A 191 9.62 9.79 2.47
N ALA A 192 9.32 10.13 1.22
CA ALA A 192 9.38 9.22 0.09
C ALA A 192 10.59 9.50 -0.80
N GLN A 193 11.15 8.43 -1.36
CA GLN A 193 12.05 8.50 -2.50
C GLN A 193 11.30 8.92 -3.76
N GLY A 194 12.03 9.23 -4.83
CA GLY A 194 11.43 9.58 -6.12
C GLY A 194 10.55 8.45 -6.65
N VAL A 195 9.45 8.83 -7.32
CA VAL A 195 8.55 7.89 -7.99
C VAL A 195 9.28 7.27 -9.18
N VAL A 196 9.21 5.95 -9.30
CA VAL A 196 9.79 5.18 -10.42
C VAL A 196 8.72 4.32 -11.09
N GLY A 197 8.88 4.02 -12.37
CA GLY A 197 8.00 3.09 -13.08
C GLY A 197 8.25 1.66 -12.65
N ALA A 198 7.18 0.87 -12.52
CA ALA A 198 7.20 -0.54 -12.16
C ALA A 198 6.22 -1.31 -13.06
N ASP A 199 6.58 -2.51 -13.46
CA ASP A 199 5.78 -3.33 -14.38
C ASP A 199 5.88 -4.80 -14.00
N TYR A 200 5.25 -5.15 -12.88
CA TYR A 200 5.37 -6.47 -12.25
C TYR A 200 4.02 -7.15 -12.02
N VAL A 201 2.99 -6.38 -11.67
CA VAL A 201 1.65 -6.92 -11.41
C VAL A 201 1.08 -7.46 -12.71
N ARG A 202 0.57 -8.69 -12.72
CA ARG A 202 0.03 -9.29 -13.95
C ARG A 202 -1.41 -8.88 -14.20
N ASP A 203 -1.75 -8.61 -15.45
CA ASP A 203 -3.11 -8.36 -15.92
C ASP A 203 -3.39 -9.18 -17.21
N ASP A 204 -4.53 -8.95 -17.88
CA ASP A 204 -4.86 -9.68 -19.12
C ASP A 204 -3.93 -9.31 -20.30
N GLY A 205 -3.22 -8.18 -20.22
CA GLY A 205 -2.25 -7.70 -21.21
C GLY A 205 -0.82 -8.24 -21.00
N GLY A 206 -0.55 -8.85 -19.85
CA GLY A 206 0.75 -9.42 -19.47
C GLY A 206 1.21 -8.89 -18.13
N THR A 207 1.75 -7.67 -18.14
CA THR A 207 2.10 -6.92 -16.94
C THR A 207 1.48 -5.52 -17.01
N MET A 208 1.00 -5.07 -15.86
CA MET A 208 0.37 -3.78 -15.67
C MET A 208 1.42 -2.75 -15.27
N PRO A 209 1.74 -1.78 -16.13
CA PRO A 209 2.65 -0.71 -15.78
C PRO A 209 1.98 0.16 -14.72
N GLY A 210 2.76 0.57 -13.72
CA GLY A 210 2.35 1.44 -12.63
C GLY A 210 3.52 2.23 -12.08
N TYR A 211 3.28 2.94 -10.99
CA TYR A 211 4.34 3.62 -10.27
C TYR A 211 4.63 2.91 -8.96
N GLU A 212 5.89 2.95 -8.54
CA GLU A 212 6.31 2.57 -7.20
C GLU A 212 7.17 3.66 -6.53
N LEU A 213 7.25 3.58 -5.20
CA LEU A 213 8.20 4.34 -4.41
C LEU A 213 8.54 3.59 -3.12
N ALA A 214 9.71 3.90 -2.55
CA ALA A 214 10.06 3.56 -1.19
C ALA A 214 9.85 4.76 -0.26
N PHE A 215 9.50 4.53 0.99
CA PHE A 215 9.26 5.59 1.97
C PHE A 215 9.67 5.22 3.39
N THR A 216 9.75 6.24 4.24
CA THR A 216 9.87 6.15 5.70
C THR A 216 8.79 7.01 6.35
N THR A 217 8.32 6.62 7.52
CA THR A 217 7.30 7.36 8.27
C THR A 217 7.26 6.93 9.73
N ASN A 218 6.55 7.68 10.58
CA ASN A 218 6.09 7.23 11.88
C ASN A 218 4.61 6.86 11.79
N MET A 219 4.26 5.62 12.09
CA MET A 219 2.88 5.15 12.13
C MET A 219 2.30 5.37 13.53
N LYS A 220 1.16 6.05 13.60
CA LYS A 220 0.39 6.28 14.84
C LYS A 220 -0.61 5.16 15.06
N TYR A 221 -0.63 4.62 16.27
CA TYR A 221 -1.58 3.63 16.74
C TYR A 221 -2.68 4.26 17.61
N ASP A 222 -3.76 3.51 17.84
CA ASP A 222 -4.91 3.96 18.62
C ASP A 222 -4.65 4.17 20.10
N ASP A 223 -3.67 3.45 20.64
CA ASP A 223 -3.18 3.67 22.00
C ASP A 223 -2.35 4.96 22.13
N GLY A 224 -2.19 5.72 21.04
CA GLY A 224 -1.40 6.95 20.95
C GLY A 224 0.09 6.71 20.76
N SER A 225 0.55 5.46 20.71
CA SER A 225 1.95 5.14 20.45
C SER A 225 2.32 5.39 19.00
N THR A 226 3.61 5.62 18.75
CA THR A 226 4.19 5.75 17.42
C THR A 226 5.32 4.77 17.22
N GLU A 227 5.44 4.25 16.00
CA GLU A 227 6.54 3.36 15.60
C GLU A 227 7.13 3.82 14.27
N ALA A 228 8.46 3.84 14.19
CA ALA A 228 9.16 4.14 12.97
C ALA A 228 9.03 2.98 11.98
N MET A 229 8.53 3.29 10.80
CA MET A 229 8.26 2.36 9.72
C MET A 229 8.97 2.78 8.45
N GLU A 230 9.25 1.80 7.62
CA GLU A 230 9.74 1.96 6.26
C GLU A 230 9.02 0.99 5.34
N GLY A 231 8.98 1.27 4.05
CA GLY A 231 8.15 0.46 3.18
C GLY A 231 8.18 0.83 1.72
N TYR A 232 7.28 0.19 1.00
CA TYR A 232 7.09 0.36 -0.44
C TYR A 232 5.62 0.60 -0.75
N ARG A 233 5.37 1.32 -1.84
CA ARG A 233 4.04 1.49 -2.41
C ARG A 233 4.09 1.25 -3.91
N PHE A 234 3.02 0.67 -4.43
CA PHE A 234 2.72 0.60 -5.85
C PHE A 234 1.33 1.17 -6.08
N ALA A 235 1.14 1.92 -7.16
CA ALA A 235 -0.18 2.41 -7.52
C ALA A 235 -0.38 2.47 -9.04
N ARG A 236 -1.61 2.18 -9.46
CA ARG A 236 -2.08 2.30 -10.84
C ARG A 236 -3.54 2.74 -10.87
N THR A 237 -3.85 3.75 -11.68
CA THR A 237 -5.23 4.15 -12.02
C THR A 237 -5.46 3.90 -13.50
N VAL A 238 -6.42 3.05 -13.87
CA VAL A 238 -6.89 2.83 -15.25
C VAL A 238 -8.18 3.63 -15.46
N GLY A 239 -8.04 4.85 -15.98
CA GLY A 239 -9.09 5.86 -16.02
C GLY A 239 -10.31 5.42 -16.82
N ASP A 240 -10.09 4.89 -18.03
CA ASP A 240 -11.18 4.43 -18.92
C ASP A 240 -12.01 3.28 -18.32
N SER A 241 -11.40 2.48 -17.43
CA SER A 241 -12.09 1.42 -16.69
C SER A 241 -12.72 1.91 -15.38
N GLY A 242 -12.38 3.11 -14.91
CA GLY A 242 -12.76 3.59 -13.59
C GLY A 242 -12.14 2.76 -12.46
N PHE A 243 -10.90 2.30 -12.64
CA PHE A 243 -10.25 1.37 -11.71
C PHE A 243 -9.00 1.96 -11.07
N GLN A 244 -8.81 1.73 -9.76
CA GLN A 244 -7.59 2.01 -9.02
C GLN A 244 -7.09 0.76 -8.32
N PHE A 245 -5.78 0.57 -8.34
CA PHE A 245 -5.07 -0.51 -7.67
C PHE A 245 -3.91 0.08 -6.87
N GLU A 246 -3.85 -0.28 -5.58
CA GLU A 246 -2.77 0.12 -4.68
C GLU A 246 -2.25 -1.08 -3.90
N VAL A 247 -0.93 -1.15 -3.76
CA VAL A 247 -0.26 -2.09 -2.86
C VAL A 247 0.61 -1.27 -1.92
N MET A 248 0.49 -1.52 -0.62
CA MET A 248 1.34 -0.88 0.38
C MET A 248 1.97 -1.94 1.29
N LEU A 249 3.26 -1.76 1.57
CA LEU A 249 3.99 -2.55 2.54
C LEU A 249 4.59 -1.61 3.60
N LEU A 250 4.48 -2.01 4.87
CA LEU A 250 5.09 -1.35 6.02
C LEU A 250 5.84 -2.35 6.86
N CYS A 251 7.13 -2.12 6.99
CA CYS A 251 8.04 -2.87 7.82
C CYS A 251 8.51 -2.00 8.99
N ARG A 252 8.79 -2.63 10.13
CA ARG A 252 9.52 -1.95 11.20
C ARG A 252 10.87 -1.44 10.66
N ALA A 253 11.28 -0.26 11.08
CA ALA A 253 12.57 0.30 10.67
C ALA A 253 13.73 -0.68 10.92
N GLY A 254 14.59 -0.87 9.91
CA GLY A 254 15.68 -1.83 9.89
C GLY A 254 15.30 -3.23 9.42
N HIS A 255 14.04 -3.46 9.06
CA HIS A 255 13.51 -4.75 8.63
C HIS A 255 12.78 -4.69 7.28
N ASN A 256 13.01 -3.64 6.48
CA ASN A 256 12.42 -3.58 5.15
C ASN A 256 12.76 -4.81 4.29
N LEU A 257 11.88 -5.10 3.35
CA LEU A 257 12.22 -6.02 2.26
C LEU A 257 13.31 -5.40 1.39
N THR A 258 14.08 -6.25 0.70
CA THR A 258 14.88 -5.77 -0.42
C THR A 258 13.96 -5.37 -1.58
N VAL A 259 14.47 -4.57 -2.52
CA VAL A 259 13.74 -4.20 -3.74
C VAL A 259 13.32 -5.45 -4.52
N ASP A 260 14.20 -6.45 -4.65
CA ASP A 260 13.87 -7.72 -5.34
C ASP A 260 12.73 -8.49 -4.64
N GLN A 261 12.70 -8.50 -3.31
CA GLN A 261 11.62 -9.11 -2.54
C GLN A 261 10.30 -8.36 -2.70
N TRP A 262 10.36 -7.02 -2.76
CA TRP A 262 9.20 -6.19 -3.07
C TRP A 262 8.65 -6.46 -4.48
N HIS A 263 9.53 -6.56 -5.49
CA HIS A 263 9.12 -6.91 -6.84
C HIS A 263 8.59 -8.34 -6.95
N THR A 264 9.11 -9.27 -6.14
CA THR A 264 8.54 -10.62 -5.99
C THR A 264 7.10 -10.56 -5.46
N VAL A 265 6.84 -9.71 -4.45
CA VAL A 265 5.48 -9.48 -3.95
C VAL A 265 4.56 -9.00 -5.07
N LEU A 266 4.98 -7.98 -5.84
CA LEU A 266 4.17 -7.44 -6.93
C LEU A 266 3.92 -8.47 -8.05
N ALA A 267 4.94 -9.23 -8.44
CA ALA A 267 4.84 -10.27 -9.48
C ALA A 267 3.92 -11.45 -9.06
N GLY A 268 3.77 -11.66 -7.75
CA GLY A 268 2.81 -12.58 -7.17
C GLY A 268 1.35 -12.18 -7.39
N LEU A 269 1.08 -10.91 -7.68
CA LEU A 269 -0.28 -10.39 -7.84
C LEU A 269 -0.76 -10.51 -9.28
N ARG A 270 -2.03 -10.91 -9.45
CA ARG A 270 -2.67 -10.98 -10.76
C ARG A 270 -4.08 -10.42 -10.72
N LEU A 271 -4.41 -9.64 -11.74
CA LEU A 271 -5.75 -9.15 -12.04
C LEU A 271 -6.27 -9.87 -13.29
N GLU A 272 -7.54 -10.28 -13.28
CA GLU A 272 -8.25 -10.75 -14.49
C GLU A 272 -9.44 -9.82 -14.76
N GLY A 273 -9.77 -9.57 -16.02
CA GLY A 273 -10.88 -8.71 -16.42
C GLY A 273 -10.49 -7.25 -16.61
N ILE A 274 -9.19 -6.98 -16.74
CA ILE A 274 -8.63 -5.67 -17.05
C ILE A 274 -7.36 -5.81 -17.89
N ASP A 275 -7.21 -4.91 -18.86
CA ASP A 275 -6.00 -4.68 -19.64
C ASP A 275 -5.65 -3.20 -19.47
N ALA A 276 -4.68 -2.92 -18.60
CA ALA A 276 -4.36 -1.55 -18.21
C ALA A 276 -3.68 -0.76 -19.32
N LYS A 277 -3.03 -1.44 -20.28
CA LYS A 277 -2.16 -0.84 -21.30
C LYS A 277 -1.08 0.07 -20.71
N GLU A 278 -0.29 0.69 -21.59
CA GLU A 278 0.71 1.70 -21.21
C GLU A 278 0.08 2.91 -20.52
N MET A 279 0.85 3.55 -19.63
CA MET A 279 0.43 4.71 -18.82
C MET A 279 0.55 6.05 -19.55
#